data_AF-A0A0Q5HN36-F1
#
_entry.id   AF-A0A0Q5HN36-F1
#
_cell.length_a   1.000
_cell.length_b   1.000
_cell.length_c   1.000
_cell.angle_alpha   90.00
_cell.angle_beta   90.00
_cell.angle_gamma   90.00
#
_symmetry.space_group_name_H-M   'P 1'
#
loop_
_entity.id
_entity.type
_entity.pdbx_description
1 polymer ?
#
loop_
_entity_poly.entity_id
_entity_poly.type
_entity_poly.pdbx_seq_one_letter_code
_entity_poly.pdbx_strand_id
1 'polypeptide(L)'
;MPVKRLPWRKFTPAQIALIERLSAAGGNVLVDELQYGEQLALNELRQLKLAEMRLGAYSKLEAVLTAAGAALRDKGFTTDRVVLHVTPSQAELLRFLDDGCPSEESIGSEPNSMSGQMKDVCRRMCLRGWAERHGGRDGLRWVRLTPAGHEVLAAVNEWDQAIREAGAIERHQLH
;
A
#
# COMPACT_ATOMS: atom_id res chain seq x y z
N MET A 1 1.89 -20.48 -15.65
CA MET A 1 1.40 -19.16 -16.13
C MET A 1 2.14 -18.06 -15.41
N PRO A 2 2.51 -16.94 -16.07
CA PRO A 2 3.17 -15.84 -15.39
C PRO A 2 2.24 -15.29 -14.30
N VAL A 3 2.85 -15.02 -13.17
CA VAL A 3 2.18 -14.57 -11.96
C VAL A 3 1.72 -13.12 -12.16
N LYS A 4 0.45 -12.93 -12.57
CA LYS A 4 -0.10 -11.61 -12.94
C LYS A 4 -0.29 -10.74 -11.69
N ARG A 5 0.35 -9.58 -11.69
CA ARG A 5 0.19 -8.56 -10.63
C ARG A 5 -1.04 -7.71 -10.93
N LEU A 6 -1.81 -7.34 -9.91
CA LEU A 6 -2.94 -6.41 -10.07
C LEU A 6 -2.41 -4.97 -10.19
N PRO A 7 -2.69 -4.25 -11.30
CA PRO A 7 -2.34 -2.84 -11.41
C PRO A 7 -3.32 -1.96 -10.60
N TRP A 8 -2.85 -1.42 -9.47
CA TRP A 8 -3.62 -0.59 -8.55
C TRP A 8 -3.49 0.90 -8.88
N ARG A 9 -4.62 1.62 -8.93
CA ARG A 9 -4.69 3.02 -9.40
C ARG A 9 -5.11 4.03 -8.34
N LYS A 10 -5.32 3.59 -7.10
CA LYS A 10 -5.60 4.50 -5.98
C LYS A 10 -4.31 4.76 -5.19
N PHE A 11 -4.16 5.96 -4.66
CA PHE A 11 -3.08 6.27 -3.73
C PHE A 11 -3.32 5.55 -2.41
N THR A 12 -2.23 5.12 -1.76
CA THR A 12 -2.31 4.53 -0.42
C THR A 12 -2.58 5.62 0.61
N PRO A 13 -3.19 5.28 1.76
CA PRO A 13 -3.33 6.23 2.86
C PRO A 13 -2.02 6.94 3.23
N ALA A 14 -0.88 6.22 3.24
CA ALA A 14 0.42 6.81 3.53
C ALA A 14 0.91 7.79 2.45
N GLN A 15 0.65 7.52 1.17
CA GLN A 15 0.97 8.43 0.07
C GLN A 15 0.12 9.72 0.16
N ILE A 16 -1.17 9.59 0.42
CA ILE A 16 -2.08 10.73 0.60
C ILE A 16 -1.62 11.58 1.79
N ALA A 17 -1.34 10.95 2.93
CA ALA A 17 -0.87 11.64 4.13
C ALA A 17 0.44 12.41 3.90
N LEU A 18 1.39 11.82 3.17
CA LEU A 18 2.64 12.51 2.85
C LEU A 18 2.43 13.70 1.91
N ILE A 19 1.56 13.59 0.89
CA ILE A 19 1.24 14.72 0.00
C ILE A 19 0.59 15.86 0.79
N GLU A 20 -0.36 15.55 1.67
CA GLU A 20 -1.01 16.53 2.54
C GLU A 20 0.01 17.21 3.48
N ARG A 21 0.92 16.44 4.11
CA ARG A 21 1.97 16.98 4.97
C ARG A 21 2.91 17.92 4.19
N LEU A 22 3.41 17.49 3.03
CA LEU A 22 4.27 18.31 2.18
C LEU A 22 3.56 19.60 1.75
N SER A 23 2.28 19.51 1.38
CA SER A 23 1.47 20.66 0.99
C SER A 23 1.30 21.64 2.15
N ALA A 24 1.00 21.15 3.35
CA ALA A 24 0.85 21.96 4.55
C ALA A 24 2.16 22.65 4.97
N ALA A 25 3.31 22.03 4.70
CA ALA A 25 4.64 22.57 4.98
C ALA A 25 5.17 23.55 3.92
N GLY A 26 4.34 24.00 2.98
CA GLY A 26 4.77 24.92 1.91
C GLY A 26 5.52 24.22 0.77
N GLY A 27 5.32 22.91 0.61
CA GLY A 27 5.79 22.11 -0.51
C GLY A 27 7.06 21.31 -0.26
N ASN A 28 7.70 21.42 0.91
CA ASN A 28 8.87 20.62 1.26
C ASN A 28 8.98 20.33 2.76
N VAL A 29 9.68 19.24 3.09
CA VAL A 29 10.10 18.88 4.46
C VAL A 29 11.49 18.26 4.42
N LEU A 30 12.25 18.34 5.51
CA LEU A 30 13.55 17.67 5.57
C LEU A 30 13.37 16.14 5.60
N VAL A 31 14.26 15.41 4.90
CA VAL A 31 14.20 13.94 4.82
C VAL A 31 14.50 13.29 6.18
N ASP A 32 15.33 13.92 7.01
CA ASP A 32 15.64 13.46 8.38
C ASP A 32 14.43 13.55 9.33
N GLU A 33 13.44 14.40 9.02
CA GLU A 33 12.18 14.55 9.76
C GLU A 33 11.07 13.58 9.29
N LEU A 34 11.35 12.75 8.28
CA LEU A 34 10.40 11.74 7.80
C LEU A 34 10.46 10.48 8.64
N GLN A 35 9.30 10.07 9.14
CA GLN A 35 9.12 8.77 9.76
C GLN A 35 9.34 7.65 8.73
N TYR A 36 9.63 6.45 9.21
CA TYR A 36 9.93 5.31 8.32
C TYR A 36 8.81 5.01 7.30
N GLY A 37 7.54 5.14 7.69
CA GLY A 37 6.41 4.99 6.77
C GLY A 37 6.35 6.06 5.69
N GLU A 38 6.72 7.29 6.05
CA GLU A 38 6.77 8.42 5.11
C GLU A 38 7.95 8.28 4.14
N GLN A 39 9.09 7.71 4.56
CA GLN A 39 10.18 7.42 3.65
C GLN A 39 9.79 6.38 2.58
N LEU A 40 8.99 5.37 2.95
CA LEU A 40 8.43 4.44 1.98
C LEU A 40 7.50 5.14 1.00
N ALA A 41 6.54 5.93 1.51
CA ALA A 41 5.61 6.70 0.69
C ALA A 41 6.34 7.67 -0.24
N LEU A 42 7.39 8.34 0.24
CA LEU A 42 8.23 9.23 -0.56
C LEU A 42 8.87 8.48 -1.73
N ASN A 43 9.47 7.31 -1.47
CA ASN A 43 10.09 6.52 -2.53
C ASN A 43 9.07 6.09 -3.61
N GLU A 44 7.85 5.73 -3.23
CA GLU A 44 6.78 5.40 -4.17
C GLU A 44 6.32 6.64 -4.97
N LEU A 45 6.09 7.78 -4.30
CA LEU A 45 5.71 9.03 -4.96
C LEU A 45 6.80 9.54 -5.93
N ARG A 46 8.08 9.30 -5.61
CA ARG A 46 9.20 9.61 -6.51
C ARG A 46 9.18 8.79 -7.78
N GLN A 47 8.86 7.49 -7.70
CA GLN A 47 8.69 6.66 -8.88
C GLN A 47 7.55 7.14 -9.78
N LEU A 48 6.52 7.75 -9.19
CA LEU A 48 5.40 8.35 -9.91
C LEU A 48 5.68 9.77 -10.44
N LYS A 49 6.84 10.35 -10.09
CA LYS A 49 7.22 11.76 -10.36
C LYS A 49 6.28 12.78 -9.71
N LEU A 50 5.74 12.45 -8.54
CA LEU A 50 4.85 13.32 -7.76
C LEU A 50 5.58 14.02 -6.63
N ALA A 51 6.66 13.42 -6.13
CA ALA A 51 7.61 14.02 -5.22
C ALA A 51 9.03 13.82 -5.74
N GLU A 52 9.97 14.61 -5.24
CA GLU A 52 11.40 14.48 -5.51
C GLU A 52 12.23 14.68 -4.24
N MET A 53 13.52 14.38 -4.33
CA MET A 53 14.49 14.77 -3.29
C MET A 53 15.47 15.75 -3.91
N ARG A 54 15.72 16.86 -3.21
CA ARG A 54 16.72 17.84 -3.60
C ARG A 54 17.60 18.22 -2.43
N LEU A 55 18.77 18.78 -2.72
CA LEU A 55 19.55 19.48 -1.70
C LEU A 55 18.90 20.83 -1.44
N GLY A 56 18.53 21.05 -0.18
CA GLY A 56 17.94 22.27 0.35
C GLY A 56 18.96 23.18 1.02
N ALA A 57 18.45 24.06 1.89
CA ALA A 57 19.29 24.95 2.68
C ALA A 57 20.28 24.15 3.55
N TYR A 58 21.50 24.67 3.69
CA TYR A 58 22.58 24.04 4.48
C TYR A 58 22.94 22.62 4.02
N SER A 59 22.77 22.30 2.73
CA SER A 59 23.11 21.01 2.13
C SER A 59 22.33 19.82 2.71
N LYS A 60 21.19 20.07 3.36
CA LYS A 60 20.29 19.01 3.84
C LYS A 60 19.43 18.48 2.70
N LEU A 61 19.05 17.20 2.75
CA LEU A 61 18.10 16.64 1.79
C LEU A 61 16.67 17.01 2.17
N GLU A 62 15.94 17.58 1.21
CA GLU A 62 14.51 17.91 1.31
C GLU A 62 13.71 16.95 0.44
N ALA A 63 12.60 16.45 0.97
CA ALA A 63 11.52 15.87 0.19
C ALA A 63 10.63 17.01 -0.32
N VAL A 64 10.36 17.04 -1.61
CA VAL A 64 9.67 18.16 -2.26
C VAL A 64 8.50 17.65 -3.07
N LEU A 65 7.36 18.33 -2.95
CA LEU A 65 6.20 18.08 -3.78
C LEU A 65 6.40 18.74 -5.15
N THR A 66 6.28 17.95 -6.22
CA THR A 66 6.34 18.48 -7.58
C THR A 66 5.04 19.24 -7.91
N ALA A 67 5.03 20.03 -8.99
CA ALA A 67 3.80 20.64 -9.50
C ALA A 67 2.70 19.61 -9.80
N ALA A 68 3.07 18.43 -10.32
CA ALA A 68 2.13 17.34 -10.56
C ALA A 68 1.58 16.74 -9.26
N GLY A 69 2.42 16.61 -8.22
CA GLY A 69 2.01 16.18 -6.89
C GLY A 69 1.08 17.18 -6.21
N ALA A 70 1.34 18.48 -6.35
CA ALA A 70 0.49 19.54 -5.82
C ALA A 70 -0.89 19.53 -6.49
N ALA A 71 -0.93 19.46 -7.82
CA ALA A 71 -2.19 19.42 -8.58
C ALA A 71 -3.04 18.15 -8.30
N LEU A 72 -2.44 17.08 -7.77
CA LEU A 72 -3.17 15.86 -7.45
C LEU A 72 -4.14 16.05 -6.28
N ARG A 73 -3.76 16.89 -5.30
CA ARG A 73 -4.60 17.25 -4.16
C ARG A 73 -5.88 17.94 -4.62
N ASP A 74 -5.76 18.92 -5.52
CA ASP A 74 -6.89 19.66 -6.08
C ASP A 74 -7.85 18.76 -6.89
N LYS A 75 -7.35 17.63 -7.40
CA LYS A 75 -8.12 16.60 -8.11
C LYS A 75 -8.69 15.52 -7.18
N GLY A 76 -8.59 15.69 -5.86
CA GLY A 76 -9.07 14.71 -4.90
C GLY A 76 -8.35 13.35 -5.00
N PHE A 77 -7.07 13.34 -5.33
CA PHE A 77 -6.23 12.14 -5.45
C PHE A 77 -6.68 11.13 -6.51
N THR A 78 -7.38 11.59 -7.55
CA THR A 78 -7.81 10.75 -8.66
C THR A 78 -6.72 10.62 -9.74
N THR A 79 -6.51 9.41 -10.26
CA THR A 79 -5.58 9.16 -11.36
C THR A 79 -5.97 7.93 -12.19
N ASP A 80 -5.64 7.97 -13.48
CA ASP A 80 -5.72 6.86 -14.42
C ASP A 80 -4.43 6.01 -14.45
N ARG A 81 -3.34 6.55 -13.89
CA ARG A 81 -2.02 5.90 -13.85
C ARG A 81 -2.02 4.77 -12.82
N VAL A 82 -1.27 3.72 -13.13
CA VAL A 82 -0.93 2.70 -12.15
C VAL A 82 -0.05 3.33 -11.07
N VAL A 83 -0.56 3.35 -9.84
CA VAL A 83 0.13 3.84 -8.65
C VAL A 83 1.05 2.74 -8.11
N LEU A 84 0.55 1.50 -8.02
CA LEU A 84 1.27 0.36 -7.48
C LEU A 84 0.90 -0.92 -8.22
N HIS A 85 1.74 -1.94 -8.12
CA HIS A 85 1.40 -3.30 -8.52
C HIS A 85 1.25 -4.16 -7.27
N VAL A 86 0.04 -4.67 -7.02
CA VAL A 86 -0.20 -5.61 -5.92
C VAL A 86 0.42 -6.95 -6.32
N THR A 87 1.34 -7.42 -5.51
CA THR A 87 2.04 -8.68 -5.73
C THR A 87 1.21 -9.85 -5.20
N PRO A 88 1.46 -11.09 -5.67
CA PRO A 88 0.76 -12.27 -5.18
C PRO A 88 0.95 -12.50 -3.70
N SER A 89 2.16 -12.29 -3.16
CA SER A 89 2.39 -12.41 -1.72
C SER A 89 1.60 -11.37 -0.91
N GLN A 90 1.31 -10.20 -1.51
CA GLN A 90 0.40 -9.22 -0.88
C GLN A 90 -1.05 -9.67 -0.98
N ALA A 91 -1.47 -10.20 -2.13
CA ALA A 91 -2.81 -10.78 -2.32
C ALA A 91 -3.08 -11.94 -1.36
N GLU A 92 -2.12 -12.86 -1.23
CA GLU A 92 -2.15 -13.98 -0.29
C GLU A 92 -2.24 -13.48 1.16
N LEU A 93 -1.42 -12.49 1.52
CA LEU A 93 -1.48 -11.94 2.86
C LEU A 93 -2.79 -11.18 3.13
N LEU A 94 -3.34 -10.45 2.15
CA LEU A 94 -4.64 -9.80 2.27
C LEU A 94 -5.74 -10.83 2.59
N ARG A 95 -5.77 -11.96 1.87
CA ARG A 95 -6.71 -13.06 2.14
C ARG A 95 -6.46 -13.70 3.51
N PHE A 96 -5.21 -13.98 3.83
CA PHE A 96 -4.85 -14.56 5.13
C PHE A 96 -5.32 -13.69 6.31
N LEU A 97 -5.21 -12.36 6.18
CA LEU A 97 -5.68 -11.42 7.20
C LEU A 97 -7.20 -11.26 7.23
N ASP A 98 -7.92 -11.64 6.17
CA ASP A 98 -9.38 -11.62 6.05
C ASP A 98 -10.00 -12.93 6.55
N ASP A 99 -9.44 -14.07 6.15
CA ASP A 99 -9.87 -15.44 6.50
C ASP A 99 -9.64 -15.77 7.98
N GLY A 100 -8.64 -15.12 8.61
CA GLY A 100 -8.18 -15.41 9.97
C GLY A 100 -8.91 -14.66 11.08
N CYS A 101 -10.24 -14.59 11.06
CA CYS A 101 -11.04 -13.89 12.06
C CYS A 101 -11.61 -14.83 13.14
N PRO A 102 -10.96 -15.01 14.31
CA PRO A 102 -11.69 -15.28 15.53
C PRO A 102 -12.24 -13.96 16.10
N SER A 103 -13.40 -14.07 16.76
CA SER A 103 -14.14 -12.99 17.42
C SER A 103 -13.28 -12.21 18.43
N GLU A 104 -13.81 -11.07 18.88
CA GLU A 104 -13.24 -10.02 19.76
C GLU A 104 -12.30 -10.42 20.93
N GLU A 105 -12.17 -11.70 21.26
CA GLU A 105 -11.26 -12.28 22.25
C GLU A 105 -9.98 -12.90 21.66
N SER A 106 -9.85 -13.00 20.33
CA SER A 106 -8.64 -13.48 19.65
C SER A 106 -8.49 -12.75 18.33
N ILE A 107 -7.84 -11.60 18.40
CA ILE A 107 -7.85 -10.64 17.32
C ILE A 107 -6.62 -10.88 16.44
N GLY A 108 -6.83 -11.11 15.13
CA GLY A 108 -5.81 -11.24 14.08
C GLY A 108 -4.89 -12.46 14.16
N SER A 109 -4.16 -12.73 13.08
CA SER A 109 -3.13 -13.76 13.10
C SER A 109 -1.93 -13.32 13.91
N GLU A 110 -1.45 -14.18 14.82
CA GLU A 110 -0.21 -13.92 15.52
C GLU A 110 0.93 -13.68 14.52
N PRO A 111 1.73 -12.62 14.64
CA PRO A 111 2.90 -12.38 13.81
C PRO A 111 3.85 -13.58 13.77
N ASN A 112 3.83 -14.45 14.79
CA ASN A 112 4.63 -15.67 14.85
C ASN A 112 4.15 -16.77 13.90
N SER A 113 2.89 -16.76 13.45
CA SER A 113 2.39 -17.70 12.44
C SER A 113 2.82 -17.32 11.01
N MET A 114 3.34 -16.10 10.82
CA MET A 114 3.85 -15.62 9.53
C MET A 114 5.30 -16.06 9.30
N SER A 115 5.60 -16.57 8.11
CA SER A 115 6.97 -16.76 7.65
C SER A 115 7.75 -15.43 7.64
N GLY A 116 9.08 -15.47 7.68
CA GLY A 116 9.91 -14.25 7.63
C GLY A 116 9.58 -13.35 6.42
N GLN A 117 9.29 -13.96 5.27
CA GLN A 117 8.86 -13.26 4.07
C GLN A 117 7.47 -12.61 4.24
N MET A 118 6.51 -13.32 4.84
CA MET A 118 5.17 -12.76 5.14
C MET A 118 5.25 -11.61 6.14
N LYS A 119 6.15 -11.66 7.14
CA LYS A 119 6.38 -10.56 8.09
C LYS A 119 6.81 -9.26 7.39
N ASP A 120 7.71 -9.36 6.40
CA ASP A 120 8.16 -8.21 5.61
C ASP A 120 7.04 -7.65 4.71
N VAL A 121 6.26 -8.52 4.07
CA VAL A 121 5.07 -8.10 3.30
C VAL A 121 4.05 -7.41 4.21
N CYS A 122 3.77 -7.99 5.37
CA CYS A 122 2.89 -7.43 6.40
C CYS A 122 3.35 -6.05 6.86
N ARG A 123 4.65 -5.91 7.15
CA ARG A 123 5.24 -4.60 7.49
C ARG A 123 4.98 -3.57 6.40
N ARG A 124 5.24 -3.88 5.13
CA ARG A 124 4.98 -2.96 4.01
C ARG A 124 3.51 -2.60 3.85
N MET A 125 2.60 -3.55 4.05
CA MET A 125 1.16 -3.28 4.03
C MET A 125 0.73 -2.36 5.18
N CYS A 126 1.31 -2.52 6.37
CA CYS A 126 1.10 -1.61 7.49
C CYS A 126 1.60 -0.20 7.16
N LEU A 127 2.80 -0.08 6.57
CA LEU A 127 3.37 1.22 6.21
C LEU A 127 2.58 1.94 5.12
N ARG A 128 1.88 1.21 4.25
CA ARG A 128 0.95 1.79 3.27
C ARG A 128 -0.39 2.18 3.88
N GLY A 129 -0.72 1.70 5.08
CA GLY A 129 -2.04 1.86 5.70
C GLY A 129 -3.11 0.90 5.16
N TRP A 130 -2.71 -0.21 4.52
CA TRP A 130 -3.64 -1.28 4.13
C TRP A 130 -3.91 -2.28 5.26
N ALA A 131 -3.01 -2.33 6.22
CA ALA A 131 -3.17 -3.10 7.44
C ALA A 131 -2.77 -2.25 8.64
N GLU A 132 -3.19 -2.63 9.82
CA GLU A 132 -2.83 -1.96 11.06
C GLU A 132 -2.50 -2.97 12.15
N ARG A 133 -1.56 -2.58 13.02
CA ARG A 133 -1.10 -3.40 14.15
C ARG A 133 -1.78 -2.94 15.41
N HIS A 134 -2.15 -3.91 16.23
CA HIS A 134 -2.78 -3.68 17.52
C HIS A 134 -2.05 -4.46 18.60
N GLY A 135 -2.11 -3.92 19.82
CA GLY A 135 -1.73 -4.66 21.02
C GLY A 135 -2.84 -5.64 21.39
N GLY A 136 -2.48 -6.89 21.62
CA GLY A 136 -3.33 -7.90 22.23
C GLY A 136 -3.04 -8.03 23.73
N ARG A 137 -3.84 -8.87 24.39
CA ARG A 137 -3.59 -9.30 25.77
C ARG A 137 -2.26 -10.08 25.80
N ASP A 138 -1.52 -9.99 26.91
CA ASP A 138 -0.24 -10.69 27.14
C ASP A 138 0.93 -10.30 26.22
N GLY A 139 0.89 -9.10 25.62
CA GLY A 139 1.98 -8.59 24.77
C GLY A 139 2.03 -9.21 23.37
N LEU A 140 1.07 -10.08 23.04
CA LEU A 140 0.84 -10.54 21.69
C LEU A 140 0.44 -9.34 20.83
N ARG A 141 1.07 -9.17 19.67
CA ARG A 141 0.67 -8.17 18.68
C ARG A 141 -0.20 -8.86 17.66
N TRP A 142 -1.17 -8.18 17.09
CA TRP A 142 -1.96 -8.72 16.00
C TRP A 142 -2.14 -7.71 14.88
N VAL A 143 -2.57 -8.17 13.71
CA VAL A 143 -2.71 -7.37 12.49
C VAL A 143 -4.09 -7.61 11.90
N ARG A 144 -4.76 -6.54 11.46
CA ARG A 144 -5.98 -6.62 10.64
C ARG A 144 -5.91 -5.70 9.43
N LEU A 145 -6.81 -5.92 8.48
CA LEU A 145 -7.02 -5.00 7.36
C LEU A 145 -7.68 -3.70 7.83
N THR A 146 -7.27 -2.60 7.19
CA THR A 146 -8.00 -1.33 7.27
C THR A 146 -9.11 -1.31 6.21
N PRO A 147 -10.03 -0.32 6.21
CA PRO A 147 -10.98 -0.16 5.10
C PRO A 147 -10.30 -0.10 3.73
N ALA A 148 -9.18 0.62 3.63
CA ALA A 148 -8.38 0.65 2.39
C ALA A 148 -7.77 -0.73 2.05
N GLY A 149 -7.41 -1.52 3.06
CA GLY A 149 -6.99 -2.92 2.87
C GLY A 149 -8.09 -3.80 2.28
N HIS A 150 -9.31 -3.69 2.80
CA HIS A 150 -10.47 -4.42 2.27
C HIS A 150 -10.81 -4.00 0.83
N GLU A 151 -10.68 -2.71 0.48
CA GLU A 151 -10.84 -2.27 -0.91
C GLU A 151 -9.83 -2.93 -1.85
N VAL A 152 -8.56 -3.05 -1.42
CA VAL A 152 -7.52 -3.72 -2.22
C VAL A 152 -7.85 -5.21 -2.35
N LEU A 153 -8.28 -5.86 -1.27
CA LEU A 153 -8.68 -7.27 -1.29
C LEU A 153 -9.85 -7.53 -2.25
N ALA A 154 -10.88 -6.67 -2.23
CA ALA A 154 -12.02 -6.79 -3.14
C ALA A 154 -11.56 -6.74 -4.60
N ALA A 155 -10.72 -5.75 -4.96
CA ALA A 155 -10.18 -5.63 -6.31
C ALA A 155 -9.26 -6.80 -6.71
N VAL A 156 -8.51 -7.36 -5.75
CA VAL A 156 -7.71 -8.58 -5.96
C VAL A 156 -8.61 -9.77 -6.30
N ASN A 157 -9.73 -9.93 -5.61
CA ASN A 157 -10.66 -11.02 -5.85
C ASN A 157 -11.38 -10.88 -7.20
N GLU A 158 -11.81 -9.67 -7.56
CA GLU A 158 -12.38 -9.36 -8.87
C GLU A 158 -11.39 -9.63 -10.02
N TRP A 159 -10.13 -9.21 -9.85
CA TRP A 159 -9.08 -9.42 -10.84
C TRP A 159 -8.79 -10.90 -11.08
N ASP A 160 -8.70 -11.70 -10.01
CA ASP A 160 -8.48 -13.14 -10.11
C ASP A 160 -9.69 -13.87 -10.71
N GLN A 161 -10.91 -13.38 -10.48
CA GLN A 161 -12.10 -13.87 -11.18
C GLN A 161 -12.02 -13.57 -12.68
N ALA A 162 -11.75 -12.32 -13.06
CA ALA A 162 -11.64 -11.92 -14.46
C ALA A 162 -10.55 -12.71 -15.21
N ILE A 163 -9.41 -12.98 -14.58
CA ILE A 163 -8.35 -13.83 -15.14
C ILE A 163 -8.85 -15.26 -15.38
N ARG A 164 -9.57 -15.85 -14.41
CA ARG A 164 -10.11 -17.21 -14.53
C ARG A 164 -11.13 -17.32 -15.66
N GLU A 165 -12.02 -16.35 -15.79
CA GLU A 165 -13.04 -16.28 -16.84
C GLU A 165 -12.40 -16.13 -18.23
N ALA A 166 -11.44 -15.21 -18.38
CA ALA A 166 -10.70 -15.04 -19.63
C ALA A 166 -9.96 -16.34 -20.05
N GLY A 167 -9.31 -17.01 -19.09
CA GLY A 167 -8.62 -18.28 -19.34
C GLY A 167 -9.56 -19.47 -19.59
N ALA A 168 -10.84 -19.39 -19.21
CA ALA A 168 -11.85 -20.38 -19.56
C ALA A 168 -12.35 -20.17 -21.00
N ILE A 169 -12.57 -18.91 -21.40
CA ILE A 169 -12.98 -18.54 -22.77
C ILE A 169 -11.91 -18.97 -23.78
N GLU A 170 -10.63 -18.68 -23.53
CA GLU A 170 -9.53 -19.09 -24.41
C GLU A 170 -9.47 -20.62 -24.59
N ARG A 171 -9.76 -21.39 -23.55
CA ARG A 171 -9.80 -22.87 -23.63
C ARG A 171 -10.98 -23.40 -24.42
N HIS A 172 -12.13 -22.73 -24.38
CA HIS A 172 -13.32 -23.12 -25.15
C HIS A 172 -13.24 -22.74 -26.64
N GLN A 173 -12.40 -21.78 -27.03
CA GLN A 173 -12.19 -21.41 -28.44
C GLN A 173 -11.14 -22.29 -29.15
N LEU A 174 -10.39 -23.09 -28.40
CA LEU A 174 -9.36 -24.00 -28.91
C LEU A 174 -9.86 -25.46 -29.07
N HIS A 175 -11.13 -25.71 -28.79
CA HIS A 175 -11.83 -27.00 -28.95
C HIS A 175 -13.03 -26.85 -29.88
#